data_AF-A0A653BGA4-F1
#
_entry.id   AF-A0A653BGA4-F1
#
_cell.length_a   1.000
_cell.length_b   1.000
_cell.length_c   1.000
_cell.angle_alpha   90.00
_cell.angle_beta   90.00
_cell.angle_gamma   90.00
#
_symmetry.space_group_name_H-M   'P 1'
#
loop_
_entity.id
_entity.type
_entity.pdbx_description
1 polymer ?
#
loop_
_entity_poly.entity_id
_entity_poly.type
_entity_poly.pdbx_seq_one_letter_code
_entity_poly.pdbx_strand_id
1 'polypeptide(L)'
;MVFLLRIFVLLGFGGNGEVQWSFSQVKGTLDDDVTEADIISCVEFNHDGELLATGDKGGRVVIFQRDPVSKTVGISEAWRI
;
A
#
# COMPACT_ATOMS: atom_id res chain seq x y z
N MET A 1 10.56 -4.39 -12.91
CA MET A 1 9.57 -3.39 -12.44
C MET A 1 8.52 -4.08 -11.56
N VAL A 2 8.86 -4.35 -10.29
CA VAL A 2 7.84 -4.76 -9.31
C VAL A 2 6.94 -3.56 -9.20
N PHE A 3 5.65 -3.76 -9.40
CA PHE A 3 4.68 -2.71 -9.19
C PHE A 3 4.83 -2.23 -7.75
N LEU A 4 5.48 -1.08 -7.66
CA LEU A 4 5.29 -0.05 -6.68
C LEU A 4 3.88 -0.17 -6.13
N LEU A 5 3.70 -0.72 -4.93
CA LEU A 5 2.43 -0.58 -4.24
C LEU A 5 2.32 0.92 -3.93
N ARG A 6 1.77 1.68 -4.88
CA ARG A 6 1.43 3.08 -4.71
C ARG A 6 0.17 3.06 -3.87
N ILE A 7 0.35 3.20 -2.57
CA ILE A 7 -0.76 3.29 -1.65
C ILE A 7 -1.34 4.68 -1.82
N PHE A 8 -2.50 4.75 -2.46
CA PHE A 8 -3.33 5.94 -2.48
C PHE A 8 -4.29 5.87 -1.29
N VAL A 9 -4.33 6.97 -0.55
CA VAL A 9 -5.16 7.11 0.64
C VAL A 9 -6.32 8.02 0.29
N LEU A 10 -7.52 7.63 0.74
CA LEU A 10 -8.71 8.43 0.61
C LEU A 10 -8.62 9.60 1.60
N LEU A 11 -8.45 10.83 1.09
CA LEU A 11 -8.49 12.03 1.94
C LEU A 11 -9.91 12.54 2.18
N GLY A 12 -10.88 12.12 1.37
CA GLY A 12 -12.28 12.49 1.49
C GLY A 12 -12.97 12.66 0.14
N PHE A 13 -14.11 13.34 0.15
CA PHE A 13 -14.85 13.70 -1.05
C PHE A 13 -14.69 15.20 -1.32
N GLY A 14 -14.34 15.57 -2.54
CA GLY A 14 -14.33 16.96 -3.00
C GLY A 14 -15.74 17.54 -3.04
N GLY A 15 -15.85 18.86 -3.22
CA GLY A 15 -17.13 19.59 -3.18
C GLY A 15 -18.22 19.09 -4.15
N ASN A 16 -17.85 18.27 -5.14
CA ASN A 16 -18.75 17.65 -6.11
C ASN A 16 -18.98 16.15 -5.88
N GLY A 17 -18.57 15.60 -4.73
CA GLY A 17 -18.64 14.15 -4.44
C GLY A 17 -17.53 13.32 -5.07
N GLU A 18 -16.54 13.96 -5.70
CA GLU A 18 -15.39 13.27 -6.30
C GLU A 18 -14.46 12.74 -5.22
N VAL A 19 -14.02 11.50 -5.35
CA VAL A 19 -13.04 10.91 -4.44
C VAL A 19 -11.70 11.62 -4.58
N GLN A 20 -11.16 12.13 -3.47
CA GLN A 20 -9.84 12.75 -3.42
C GLN A 20 -8.81 11.74 -2.94
N TRP A 21 -7.99 11.27 -3.87
CA TRP A 21 -6.86 10.40 -3.61
C TRP A 21 -5.59 11.21 -3.36
N SER A 22 -4.82 10.81 -2.35
CA SER A 22 -3.46 11.29 -2.17
C SER A 22 -2.49 10.13 -2.15
N PHE A 23 -1.34 10.33 -2.79
CA PHE A 23 -0.26 9.38 -2.74
C PHE A 23 0.36 9.38 -1.34
N SER A 24 0.37 8.22 -0.68
CA SER A 24 0.91 8.09 0.69
C SER A 24 2.28 7.42 0.70
N GLN A 25 2.40 6.24 0.09
CA GLN A 25 3.59 5.43 0.26
C GLN A 25 3.96 4.61 -0.96
N VAL A 26 5.25 4.28 -0.99
CA VAL A 26 5.93 3.39 -1.91
C VAL A 26 6.69 2.34 -1.14
N LYS A 27 6.55 1.08 -1.53
CA LYS A 27 7.32 -0.06 -1.03
C LYS A 27 7.93 -0.81 -2.21
N GLY A 28 9.19 -1.23 -2.08
CA GLY A 28 9.94 -1.96 -3.10
C GLY A 28 11.30 -1.34 -3.40
N THR A 29 12.11 -2.04 -4.21
CA THR A 29 13.36 -1.50 -4.78
C THR A 29 13.12 -0.92 -6.17
N LEU A 30 13.92 0.09 -6.53
CA LEU A 30 13.98 0.68 -7.88
C LEU A 30 15.02 0.00 -8.78
N ASP A 31 15.74 -1.00 -8.27
CA ASP A 31 16.85 -1.63 -8.98
C ASP A 31 16.38 -2.48 -10.16
N ASP A 32 17.25 -2.64 -11.17
CA ASP A 32 16.99 -3.46 -12.36
C ASP A 32 17.00 -4.97 -12.07
N ASP A 33 17.46 -5.39 -10.88
CA ASP A 33 17.57 -6.80 -10.46
C ASP A 33 16.23 -7.46 -10.08
N VAL A 34 15.11 -6.82 -10.42
CA VAL A 34 13.77 -7.37 -10.20
C VAL A 34 13.53 -8.57 -11.11
N THR A 35 13.28 -9.72 -10.51
CA THR A 35 12.93 -10.95 -11.24
C THR A 35 11.42 -11.11 -11.39
N GLU A 36 10.98 -12.00 -12.27
CA GLU A 36 9.55 -12.35 -12.41
C GLU A 36 8.96 -12.86 -11.08
N ALA A 37 9.77 -13.56 -10.27
CA ALA A 37 9.36 -14.05 -8.96
C ALA A 37 9.02 -12.92 -7.98
N ASP A 38 9.60 -11.72 -8.15
CA ASP A 38 9.35 -10.57 -7.28
C ASP A 38 8.06 -9.79 -7.67
N ILE A 39 7.39 -10.15 -8.76
CA ILE A 39 6.17 -9.46 -9.20
C ILE A 39 5.00 -9.82 -8.28
N ILE A 40 4.47 -8.82 -7.57
CA ILE A 40 3.23 -8.94 -6.80
C ILE A 40 2.11 -9.38 -7.74
N SER A 41 1.46 -10.49 -7.40
CA SER A 41 0.36 -11.10 -8.15
C SER A 41 -0.99 -10.95 -7.44
N CYS A 42 -0.99 -10.78 -6.11
CA CYS A 42 -2.21 -10.67 -5.32
C CYS A 42 -2.03 -9.67 -4.17
N VAL A 43 -3.12 -8.99 -3.81
CA VAL A 43 -3.21 -8.03 -2.70
C VAL A 43 -4.56 -8.21 -2.00
N GLU A 44 -4.57 -8.30 -0.67
CA GLU A 44 -5.80 -8.48 0.11
C GLU A 44 -5.71 -7.79 1.47
N PHE A 45 -6.76 -7.04 1.83
CA PHE A 45 -6.94 -6.54 3.18
C PHE A 45 -7.60 -7.61 4.05
N ASN A 46 -7.22 -7.68 5.32
CA ASN A 46 -8.01 -8.42 6.29
C ASN A 46 -9.38 -7.73 6.50
N HIS A 47 -10.30 -8.44 7.17
CA HIS A 47 -11.69 -7.99 7.33
C HIS A 47 -11.82 -6.57 7.94
N ASP A 48 -10.95 -6.24 8.89
CA ASP A 48 -11.00 -4.97 9.61
C ASP A 48 -10.16 -3.86 8.95
N GLY A 49 -9.42 -4.16 7.88
CA GLY A 49 -8.60 -3.19 7.14
C GLY A 49 -7.32 -2.73 7.84
N GLU A 50 -6.89 -3.42 8.90
CA GLU A 50 -5.69 -3.08 9.68
C GLU A 50 -4.42 -3.79 9.18
N LEU A 51 -4.60 -4.88 8.42
CA LEU A 51 -3.54 -5.63 7.78
C LEU A 51 -3.75 -5.69 6.27
N LEU A 52 -2.65 -5.58 5.53
CA LEU A 52 -2.60 -5.74 4.09
C LEU A 52 -1.63 -6.87 3.75
N ALA A 53 -2.11 -7.93 3.12
CA ALA A 53 -1.28 -9.01 2.61
C ALA A 53 -0.97 -8.77 1.13
N THR A 54 0.28 -9.00 0.73
CA THR A 54 0.68 -9.08 -0.68
C THR A 54 1.36 -10.41 -0.96
N GLY A 55 1.03 -11.05 -2.07
CA GLY A 55 1.71 -12.24 -2.56
C GLY A 55 2.39 -11.97 -3.91
N ASP A 56 3.59 -12.52 -4.12
CA ASP A 56 4.30 -12.48 -5.40
C ASP A 56 4.32 -13.83 -6.13
N LYS A 57 4.74 -13.81 -7.41
CA LYS A 57 4.85 -15.02 -8.24
C LYS A 57 5.86 -16.05 -7.70
N GLY A 58 6.84 -15.62 -6.91
CA GLY A 58 7.81 -16.47 -6.23
C GLY A 58 7.24 -17.20 -5.02
N GLY A 59 6.00 -16.87 -4.62
CA GLY A 59 5.32 -17.47 -3.47
C GLY A 59 5.66 -16.81 -2.14
N ARG A 60 6.34 -15.64 -2.12
CA ARG A 60 6.55 -14.87 -0.89
C ARG A 60 5.27 -14.13 -0.53
N VAL A 61 4.98 -14.08 0.76
CA VAL A 61 3.87 -13.32 1.33
C VAL A 61 4.45 -12.29 2.29
N VAL A 62 4.03 -11.04 2.12
CA VAL A 62 4.37 -9.93 3.01
C VAL A 62 3.08 -9.40 3.63
N ILE A 63 3.08 -9.20 4.95
CA ILE A 63 1.96 -8.63 5.69
C ILE A 63 2.40 -7.26 6.17
N PHE A 64 1.65 -6.22 5.78
CA PHE A 64 1.84 -4.87 6.25
C PHE A 64 0.83 -4.57 7.35
N GLN A 65 1.29 -3.92 8.42
CA GLN A 65 0.43 -3.42 9.48
C GLN A 65 0.23 -1.92 9.32
N ARG A 66 -1.02 -1.46 9.46
CA ARG A 66 -1.34 -0.04 9.47
C ARG A 66 -0.67 0.64 10.67
N ASP A 67 -0.09 1.81 10.46
CA ASP A 67 0.45 2.61 11.56
C ASP A 67 -0.68 3.05 12.48
N PRO A 68 -0.57 2.85 13.81
CA PRO A 68 -1.52 3.43 14.74
C PRO A 68 -1.54 4.94 14.55
N VAL A 69 -2.73 5.47 14.28
CA VAL A 69 -2.96 6.88 13.92
C VAL A 69 -2.35 7.82 14.97
N SER A 70 -1.26 8.50 14.63
CA SER A 70 -0.84 9.68 15.39
C SER A 70 -1.64 10.88 14.89
N LYS A 71 -2.32 11.59 15.80
CA LYS A 71 -3.14 12.78 15.52
C LYS A 71 -2.27 14.01 15.17
N THR A 72 -1.28 13.86 14.31
CA THR A 72 -0.44 14.98 13.86
C THR A 72 -0.67 15.20 12.38
N VAL A 73 -1.59 16.13 12.10
CA VAL A 73 -1.82 16.89 10.86
C VAL A 73 -1.06 16.37 9.62
N GLY A 74 -1.76 15.65 8.74
CA GLY A 74 -1.48 15.68 7.29
C GLY A 74 -1.33 14.36 6.55
N ILE A 75 -0.89 13.26 7.20
CA ILE A 75 -0.78 11.94 6.54
C ILE A 75 -1.19 10.81 7.51
N SER A 76 -2.41 10.29 7.37
CA SER A 76 -3.01 9.39 8.37
C SER A 76 -2.88 7.89 8.08
N GLU A 77 -2.22 7.48 6.99
CA GLU A 77 -2.14 6.06 6.62
C GLU A 77 -0.75 5.72 6.05
N ALA A 78 0.16 5.40 6.95
CA ALA A 78 1.44 4.78 6.61
C ALA A 78 1.37 3.28 6.95
N TRP A 79 1.94 2.44 6.09
CA TRP A 79 1.99 0.99 6.27
C TRP A 79 3.41 0.57 6.64
N ARG A 80 3.56 -0.21 7.70
CA ARG A 80 4.83 -0.80 8.14
C ARG A 80 4.93 -2.25 7.67
N ILE A 81 6.13 -2.63 7.23
CA ILE A 81 6.50 -4.02 6.99
C ILE A 81 6.79 -4.71 8.32
#